data_AF-A0A5C6MG05-F1
#
_entry.id   AF-A0A5C6MG05-F1
#
_cell.length_a   1.000
_cell.length_b   1.000
_cell.length_c   1.000
_cell.angle_alpha   90.00
_cell.angle_beta   90.00
_cell.angle_gamma   90.00
#
_symmetry.space_group_name_H-M   'P 1'
#
loop_
_entity.id
_entity.type
_entity.pdbx_description
1 polymer ?
#
loop_
_entity_poly.entity_id
_entity_poly.type
_entity_poly.pdbx_seq_one_letter_code
_entity_poly.pdbx_strand_id
1 'polypeptide(L)'
;MTTTCCCKCRDVCSGKNFRAHSVLQDEGLEKDGRGRAESTVPSWVSLKRSIVQKFSLDWAEGLENQDISLVLPLSCRELNLIRDEQHSLLSLLHVFHPTLQKIRAEDLTVWKLLFIFDGLDESRFSLGFNKHQVISDVTQVSSVEVLLVNLIQGNLLPSALIWITSRPAAAYQIPPSCVDRITEVRGFTDSQKEEYFRRVFCWITAIVLEDIMTRDQRGELPKTLTDLYSHFLMVQIKRKKQKYGGKQRPEELTKADKNSF
;
A
#
# COMPACT_ATOMS: atom_id res chain seq x y z
N MET A 1 -17.79 3.54 3.30
CA MET A 1 -16.71 4.48 3.66
C MET A 1 -16.23 5.09 2.37
N THR A 2 -16.27 6.41 2.26
CA THR A 2 -15.82 7.13 1.07
C THR A 2 -14.33 7.45 1.25
N THR A 3 -13.50 7.00 0.33
CA THR A 3 -12.08 7.37 0.29
C THR A 3 -11.91 8.32 -0.88
N THR A 4 -11.30 9.48 -0.66
CA THR A 4 -10.93 10.40 -1.74
C THR A 4 -9.48 10.14 -2.11
N CYS A 5 -9.22 9.89 -3.38
CA CYS A 5 -7.89 9.85 -3.96
C CYS A 5 -7.62 11.18 -4.65
N CYS A 6 -6.62 11.94 -4.19
CA CYS A 6 -6.12 13.11 -4.91
C CYS A 6 -4.89 12.66 -5.70
N CYS A 7 -4.93 12.83 -7.03
CA CYS A 7 -3.78 12.59 -7.90
C CYS A 7 -3.27 13.95 -8.39
N LYS A 8 -2.01 14.25 -8.11
CA LYS A 8 -1.26 15.24 -8.87
C LYS A 8 -0.53 14.51 -9.99
N CYS A 9 -0.95 14.77 -11.22
CA CYS A 9 -0.32 14.28 -12.44
C CYS A 9 0.22 15.50 -13.18
N ARG A 10 1.42 15.94 -12.79
CA ARG A 10 2.12 17.00 -13.49
C ARG A 10 2.77 16.43 -14.76
N ASP A 11 1.94 15.94 -15.67
CA ASP A 11 2.33 15.49 -17.02
C ASP A 11 1.44 16.24 -18.04
N VAL A 12 1.64 17.55 -18.13
CA VAL A 12 1.24 18.34 -19.30
C VAL A 12 2.23 17.96 -20.40
N CYS A 13 1.73 17.36 -21.49
CA CYS A 13 2.44 16.89 -22.69
C CYS A 13 2.87 15.40 -22.76
N SER A 14 1.93 14.45 -22.71
CA SER A 14 2.10 13.22 -23.53
C SER A 14 0.82 12.48 -23.96
N GLY A 15 -0.38 12.96 -23.62
CA GLY A 15 -1.62 12.29 -24.05
C GLY A 15 -1.80 10.86 -23.52
N LYS A 16 -1.00 10.43 -22.54
CA LYS A 16 -1.14 9.14 -21.84
C LYS A 16 -1.49 9.40 -20.39
N ASN A 17 -2.74 9.12 -20.02
CA ASN A 17 -3.25 9.29 -18.66
C ASN A 17 -2.57 8.32 -17.68
N PHE A 18 -2.11 8.85 -16.54
CA PHE A 18 -1.76 8.04 -15.36
C PHE A 18 -2.94 7.14 -14.99
N ARG A 19 -2.73 5.83 -15.09
CA ARG A 19 -3.76 4.80 -15.07
C ARG A 19 -4.03 4.28 -13.65
N ALA A 20 -4.11 5.17 -12.66
CA ALA A 20 -4.81 4.82 -11.41
C ALA A 20 -6.30 4.53 -11.65
N HIS A 21 -6.84 5.02 -12.78
CA HIS A 21 -8.22 4.85 -13.20
C HIS A 21 -8.57 3.41 -13.60
N SER A 22 -7.63 2.64 -14.19
CA SER A 22 -7.87 1.22 -14.53
C SER A 22 -7.99 0.35 -13.27
N VAL A 23 -7.15 0.56 -12.25
CA VAL A 23 -7.27 -0.14 -10.96
C VAL A 23 -8.60 0.20 -10.25
N LEU A 24 -9.09 1.43 -10.38
CA LEU A 24 -10.38 1.85 -9.83
C LEU A 24 -11.60 1.31 -10.61
N GLN A 25 -11.48 1.22 -11.93
CA GLN A 25 -12.52 0.68 -12.82
C GLN A 25 -12.61 -0.85 -12.75
N ASP A 26 -11.48 -1.56 -12.70
CA ASP A 26 -11.43 -3.02 -12.55
C ASP A 26 -12.09 -3.48 -11.25
N GLU A 27 -12.00 -2.68 -10.19
CA GLU A 27 -12.64 -2.92 -8.89
C GLU A 27 -14.11 -2.43 -8.84
N GLY A 28 -14.63 -1.85 -9.93
CA GLY A 28 -16.01 -1.37 -10.03
C GLY A 28 -16.35 -0.22 -9.07
N LEU A 29 -15.38 0.66 -8.78
CA LEU A 29 -15.48 1.74 -7.79
C LEU A 29 -15.82 3.12 -8.42
N GLU A 30 -16.06 3.18 -9.73
CA GLU A 30 -16.43 4.38 -10.49
C GLU A 30 -17.57 4.08 -11.48
N LYS A 31 -18.51 5.03 -11.65
CA LYS A 31 -19.53 4.98 -12.71
C LYS A 31 -19.24 6.07 -13.73
N ASP A 32 -18.94 5.69 -14.97
CA ASP A 32 -19.03 6.62 -16.09
C ASP A 32 -20.52 6.91 -16.40
N GLY A 33 -20.81 8.16 -16.78
CA GLY A 33 -22.16 8.67 -17.06
C GLY A 33 -22.84 8.08 -18.30
N ARG A 34 -22.32 6.98 -18.85
CA ARG A 34 -22.95 6.24 -19.95
C ARG A 34 -22.85 4.75 -19.68
N GLY A 35 -23.98 4.17 -19.31
CA GLY A 35 -24.10 2.75 -18.99
C GLY A 35 -23.68 1.85 -20.16
N ARG A 36 -22.51 1.25 -20.02
CA ARG A 36 -22.20 -0.06 -20.59
C ARG A 36 -21.09 -0.69 -19.74
N ALA A 37 -21.48 -1.61 -18.87
CA ALA A 37 -20.53 -2.44 -18.14
C ALA A 37 -19.97 -3.46 -19.12
N GLU A 38 -18.72 -3.30 -19.53
CA GLU A 38 -18.00 -4.30 -20.29
C GLU A 38 -17.35 -5.27 -19.30
N SER A 39 -17.88 -6.49 -19.28
CA SER A 39 -17.45 -7.59 -18.45
C SER A 39 -16.08 -8.08 -18.92
N THR A 40 -15.01 -7.69 -18.21
CA THR A 40 -13.74 -8.41 -18.24
C THR A 40 -13.33 -8.72 -16.81
N VAL A 41 -13.17 -10.00 -16.53
CA VAL A 41 -12.86 -10.56 -15.20
C VAL A 41 -11.34 -10.70 -15.08
N PRO A 42 -10.71 -10.03 -14.11
CA PRO A 42 -9.62 -10.69 -13.40
C PRO A 42 -9.63 -10.50 -11.87
N SER A 43 -9.46 -11.61 -11.15
CA SER A 43 -8.80 -11.68 -9.82
C SER A 43 -9.39 -10.92 -8.62
N TRP A 44 -10.69 -11.05 -8.36
CA TRP A 44 -11.34 -10.62 -7.10
C TRP A 44 -10.86 -11.35 -5.81
N VAL A 45 -9.86 -12.24 -5.89
CA VAL A 45 -9.38 -13.07 -4.75
C VAL A 45 -8.37 -12.33 -3.84
N SER A 46 -7.99 -11.09 -4.17
CA SER A 46 -7.04 -10.30 -3.37
C SER A 46 -7.68 -9.44 -2.28
N LEU A 47 -8.82 -9.83 -1.72
CA LEU A 47 -9.51 -9.01 -0.72
C LEU A 47 -8.91 -9.08 0.69
N LYS A 48 -7.71 -8.53 0.79
CA LYS A 48 -7.07 -7.93 1.97
C LYS A 48 -6.05 -6.86 1.56
N ARG A 49 -6.02 -6.42 0.30
CA ARG A 49 -5.11 -5.37 -0.15
C ARG A 49 -5.83 -4.03 -0.24
N SER A 50 -5.26 -2.99 0.37
CA SER A 50 -5.65 -1.62 0.06
C SER A 50 -5.41 -1.38 -1.44
N ILE A 51 -6.13 -0.44 -2.03
CA ILE A 51 -5.96 -0.09 -3.45
C ILE A 51 -4.50 0.19 -3.82
N VAL A 52 -3.77 0.84 -2.90
CA VAL A 52 -2.33 1.11 -3.02
C VAL A 52 -1.53 -0.19 -3.14
N GLN A 53 -1.85 -1.20 -2.34
CA GLN A 53 -1.16 -2.49 -2.38
C GLN A 53 -1.47 -3.28 -3.64
N LYS A 54 -2.70 -3.21 -4.17
CA LYS A 54 -3.06 -3.82 -5.46
C LYS A 54 -2.30 -3.14 -6.60
N PHE A 55 -2.39 -1.81 -6.69
CA PHE A 55 -1.66 -1.03 -7.68
C PHE A 55 -0.14 -1.31 -7.66
N SER A 56 0.46 -1.31 -6.46
CA SER A 56 1.90 -1.55 -6.32
C SER A 56 2.29 -2.96 -6.76
N LEU A 57 1.42 -3.95 -6.53
CA LEU A 57 1.63 -5.31 -7.01
C LEU A 57 1.52 -5.39 -8.53
N ASP A 58 0.48 -4.82 -9.12
CA ASP A 58 0.27 -4.84 -10.56
C ASP A 58 1.42 -4.15 -11.31
N TRP A 59 1.92 -3.04 -10.77
CA TRP A 59 3.12 -2.38 -11.27
C TRP A 59 4.36 -3.28 -11.17
N ALA A 60 4.59 -3.91 -10.01
CA ALA A 60 5.74 -4.79 -9.79
C ALA A 60 5.70 -6.07 -10.66
N GLU A 61 4.50 -6.55 -11.00
CA GLU A 61 4.27 -7.72 -11.87
C GLU A 61 4.32 -7.37 -13.36
N GLY A 62 4.52 -6.09 -13.72
CA GLY A 62 4.62 -5.68 -15.11
C GLY A 62 3.29 -5.41 -15.81
N LEU A 63 2.17 -5.43 -15.08
CA LEU A 63 0.83 -5.42 -15.66
C LEU A 63 0.40 -4.03 -16.11
N GLU A 64 0.71 -2.99 -15.32
CA GLU A 64 0.32 -1.60 -15.62
C GLU A 64 1.41 -0.58 -15.25
N ASN A 65 1.32 0.64 -15.81
CA ASN A 65 2.14 1.81 -15.46
C ASN A 65 3.66 1.58 -15.55
N GLN A 66 4.10 0.79 -16.53
CA GLN A 66 5.51 0.45 -16.76
C GLN A 66 6.38 1.62 -17.26
N ASP A 67 5.77 2.77 -17.55
CA ASP A 67 6.49 4.02 -17.78
C ASP A 67 7.04 4.64 -16.47
N ILE A 68 6.55 4.20 -15.32
CA ILE A 68 7.01 4.62 -13.99
C ILE A 68 8.19 3.75 -13.58
N SER A 69 9.34 4.38 -13.36
CA SER A 69 10.59 3.71 -13.00
C SER A 69 10.57 3.15 -11.57
N LEU A 70 9.91 3.86 -10.66
CA LEU A 70 9.85 3.46 -9.25
C LEU A 70 8.56 3.95 -8.59
N VAL A 71 7.86 3.03 -7.93
CA VAL A 71 6.70 3.32 -7.07
C VAL A 71 7.15 3.31 -5.61
N LEU A 72 6.86 4.39 -4.89
CA LEU A 72 7.27 4.65 -3.52
C LEU A 72 6.05 4.87 -2.62
N PRO A 73 5.42 3.79 -2.12
CA PRO A 73 4.36 3.91 -1.12
C PRO A 73 4.94 4.39 0.20
N LEU A 74 4.31 5.41 0.80
CA LEU A 74 4.67 5.98 2.09
C LEU A 74 3.40 6.08 2.93
N SER A 75 3.32 5.25 3.97
CA SER A 75 2.21 5.28 4.92
C SER A 75 2.31 6.54 5.79
N CYS A 76 1.30 7.40 5.73
CA CYS A 76 1.22 8.59 6.58
C CYS A 76 1.21 8.23 8.07
N ARG A 77 0.68 7.05 8.42
CA ARG A 77 0.73 6.53 9.78
C ARG A 77 2.16 6.20 10.21
N GLU A 78 2.96 5.62 9.33
CA GLU A 78 4.36 5.27 9.62
C GLU A 78 5.27 6.52 9.61
N LEU A 79 4.99 7.49 8.75
CA LEU A 79 5.68 8.79 8.76
C LEU A 79 5.57 9.49 10.12
N ASN A 80 4.49 9.29 10.87
CA ASN A 80 4.35 9.83 12.22
C ASN A 80 5.43 9.34 13.20
N LEU A 81 6.08 8.19 12.95
CA LEU A 81 7.09 7.61 13.84
C LEU A 81 8.38 8.44 13.89
N ILE A 82 8.67 9.18 12.83
CA ILE A 82 9.89 9.98 12.67
C ILE A 82 9.57 11.48 12.51
N ARG A 83 8.35 11.90 12.87
CA ARG A 83 7.86 13.27 12.68
C ARG A 83 8.80 14.32 13.30
N ASP A 84 9.36 13.99 14.45
CA ASP A 84 10.17 14.89 15.28
C ASP A 84 11.67 14.83 14.90
N GLU A 85 12.02 14.00 13.92
CA GLU A 85 13.36 13.89 13.35
C GLU A 85 13.51 14.77 12.10
N GLN A 86 14.76 15.06 11.74
CA GLN A 86 15.08 15.72 10.48
C GLN A 86 15.73 14.73 9.51
N HIS A 87 15.27 14.77 8.27
CA HIS A 87 15.70 13.88 7.21
C HIS A 87 15.94 14.68 5.93
N SER A 88 16.80 14.17 5.07
CA SER A 88 16.73 14.51 3.64
C SER A 88 15.71 13.60 2.97
N LEU A 89 15.28 13.91 1.75
CA LEU A 89 14.40 12.98 1.04
C LEU A 89 15.08 11.62 0.81
N LEU A 90 16.37 11.63 0.50
CA LEU A 90 17.13 10.40 0.31
C LEU A 90 17.21 9.57 1.61
N SER A 91 17.50 10.19 2.76
CA SER A 91 17.55 9.47 4.03
C SER A 91 16.17 8.95 4.45
N LEU A 92 15.12 9.75 4.21
CA LEU A 92 13.73 9.34 4.44
C LEU A 92 13.39 8.07 3.66
N LEU A 93 13.76 8.01 2.37
CA LEU A 93 13.52 6.84 1.53
C LEU A 93 14.27 5.61 2.02
N HIS A 94 15.51 5.76 2.48
CA HIS A 94 16.28 4.63 3.04
C HIS A 94 15.68 4.09 4.34
N VAL A 95 14.99 4.92 5.13
CA VAL A 95 14.31 4.49 6.36
C VAL A 95 13.09 3.62 6.03
N PHE A 96 12.22 4.06 5.12
CA PHE A 96 10.99 3.31 4.80
C PHE A 96 11.21 2.17 3.79
N HIS A 97 12.25 2.29 2.96
CA HIS A 97 12.58 1.31 1.92
C HIS A 97 14.07 0.95 1.97
N PRO A 98 14.52 0.14 2.94
CA PRO A 98 15.95 -0.19 3.10
C PRO A 98 16.58 -0.89 1.90
N THR A 99 15.77 -1.55 1.06
CA THR A 99 16.21 -2.15 -0.20
C THR A 99 16.71 -1.12 -1.21
N LEU A 100 16.34 0.16 -1.04
CA LEU A 100 16.72 1.28 -1.89
C LEU A 100 18.05 1.94 -1.48
N GLN A 101 18.78 1.41 -0.49
CA GLN A 101 20.08 1.96 -0.04
C GLN A 101 21.15 2.10 -1.13
N LYS A 102 20.98 1.42 -2.27
CA LYS A 102 21.88 1.51 -3.43
C LYS A 102 21.58 2.71 -4.34
N ILE A 103 20.43 3.36 -4.15
CA ILE A 103 19.98 4.47 -4.99
C ILE A 103 20.71 5.74 -4.56
N ARG A 104 21.21 6.47 -5.55
CA ARG A 104 21.88 7.73 -5.32
C ARG A 104 20.92 8.90 -5.57
N ALA A 105 21.31 10.08 -5.10
CA ALA A 105 20.56 11.31 -5.34
C ALA A 105 20.37 11.61 -6.83
N GLU A 106 21.35 11.27 -7.67
CA GLU A 106 21.28 11.54 -9.11
C GLU A 106 20.29 10.61 -9.82
N ASP A 107 20.09 9.39 -9.32
CA ASP A 107 19.12 8.46 -9.90
C ASP A 107 17.68 8.97 -9.72
N LEU A 108 17.40 9.56 -8.55
CA LEU A 108 16.07 10.09 -8.21
C LEU A 108 15.63 11.25 -9.11
N THR A 109 16.57 12.03 -9.65
CA THR A 109 16.23 13.16 -10.52
C THR A 109 16.01 12.75 -11.98
N VAL A 110 16.53 11.59 -12.38
CA VAL A 110 16.39 11.04 -13.74
C VAL A 110 15.14 10.16 -13.87
N TRP A 111 14.78 9.44 -12.81
CA TRP A 111 13.69 8.47 -12.84
C TRP A 111 12.30 9.11 -12.84
N LYS A 112 11.36 8.45 -13.52
CA LYS A 112 9.93 8.78 -13.39
C LYS A 112 9.41 8.13 -12.12
N LEU A 113 9.37 8.91 -11.05
CA LEU A 113 8.98 8.46 -9.71
C LEU A 113 7.49 8.65 -9.47
N LEU A 114 6.86 7.71 -8.76
CA LEU A 114 5.52 7.88 -8.18
C LEU A 114 5.60 7.74 -6.66
N PHE A 115 5.28 8.82 -5.95
CA PHE A 115 5.06 8.77 -4.50
C PHE A 115 3.60 8.52 -4.22
N ILE A 116 3.31 7.54 -3.35
CA ILE A 116 1.95 7.27 -2.88
C ILE A 116 1.88 7.58 -1.38
N PHE A 117 1.24 8.70 -1.01
CA PHE A 117 0.96 9.03 0.38
C PHE A 117 -0.34 8.35 0.82
N ASP A 118 -0.20 7.21 1.50
CA ASP A 118 -1.34 6.38 1.91
C ASP A 118 -1.85 6.82 3.29
N GLY A 119 -3.10 7.25 3.35
CA GLY A 119 -3.81 7.60 4.59
C GLY A 119 -3.47 8.97 5.15
N LEU A 120 -3.53 10.03 4.34
CA LEU A 120 -3.23 11.41 4.79
C LEU A 120 -4.05 11.85 6.00
N ASP A 121 -5.27 11.32 6.17
CA ASP A 121 -6.12 11.61 7.34
C ASP A 121 -5.64 10.95 8.65
N GLU A 122 -4.70 10.01 8.57
CA GLU A 122 -4.00 9.41 9.72
C GLU A 122 -2.70 10.16 10.05
N SER A 123 -2.34 11.15 9.23
CA SER A 123 -1.16 11.97 9.45
C SER A 123 -1.38 12.94 10.62
N ARG A 124 -0.32 13.17 11.41
CA ARG A 124 -0.30 14.17 12.49
C ARG A 124 0.48 15.43 12.08
N PHE A 125 0.75 15.59 10.78
CA PHE A 125 1.48 16.74 10.24
C PHE A 125 0.52 17.89 9.96
N SER A 126 0.94 19.10 10.32
CA SER A 126 0.20 20.32 10.00
C SER A 126 0.76 20.91 8.71
N LEU A 127 0.43 20.32 7.55
CA LEU A 127 1.02 20.68 6.26
C LEU A 127 0.85 22.18 5.92
N GLY A 128 1.84 22.98 6.28
CA GLY A 128 1.82 24.44 6.14
C GLY A 128 2.22 24.90 4.74
N PHE A 129 1.33 24.77 3.76
CA PHE A 129 1.59 25.19 2.37
C PHE A 129 1.89 26.69 2.19
N ASN A 130 1.61 27.50 3.21
CA ASN A 130 1.87 28.95 3.24
C ASN A 130 3.26 29.30 3.80
N LYS A 131 3.98 28.35 4.41
CA LYS A 131 5.31 28.59 5.02
C LYS A 131 6.39 28.62 3.93
N HIS A 132 7.29 29.59 3.98
CA HIS A 132 8.17 29.98 2.87
C HIS A 132 9.47 29.16 2.74
N GLN A 133 9.57 27.98 3.38
CA GLN A 133 10.78 27.17 3.25
C GLN A 133 10.71 26.31 1.98
N VAL A 134 11.40 26.76 0.93
CA VAL A 134 11.53 26.07 -0.34
C VAL A 134 12.76 25.17 -0.33
N ILE A 135 12.57 23.89 -0.65
CA ILE A 135 13.62 22.89 -0.77
C ILE A 135 13.52 22.23 -2.14
N SER A 136 14.65 22.17 -2.85
CA SER A 136 14.75 21.55 -4.18
C SER A 136 15.78 20.42 -4.26
N ASP A 137 16.72 20.35 -3.30
CA ASP A 137 17.76 19.32 -3.24
C ASP A 137 17.28 18.12 -2.41
N VAL A 138 17.39 16.92 -2.98
CA VAL A 138 17.01 15.64 -2.33
C VAL A 138 17.90 15.27 -1.14
N THR A 139 19.09 15.87 -1.05
CA THR A 139 20.06 15.66 0.04
C THR A 139 19.92 16.69 1.17
N GLN A 140 19.17 17.77 0.96
CA GLN A 140 18.95 18.80 1.97
C GLN A 140 18.10 18.27 3.11
N VAL A 141 18.62 18.36 4.34
CA VAL A 141 17.94 17.92 5.56
C VAL A 141 16.92 18.96 6.02
N SER A 142 15.71 18.48 6.36
CA SER A 142 14.62 19.29 6.91
C SER A 142 13.63 18.42 7.70
N SER A 143 12.58 19.02 8.25
CA SER A 143 11.49 18.26 8.85
C SER A 143 10.68 17.51 7.79
N VAL A 144 10.06 16.39 8.20
CA VAL A 144 9.22 15.58 7.30
C VAL A 144 8.05 16.41 6.73
N GLU A 145 7.44 17.30 7.52
CA GLU A 145 6.39 18.22 7.05
C GLU A 145 6.87 19.07 5.87
N VAL A 146 8.05 19.67 5.98
CA VAL A 146 8.61 20.54 4.93
C VAL A 146 8.97 19.73 3.68
N LEU A 147 9.50 18.51 3.84
CA LEU A 147 9.78 17.62 2.70
C LEU A 147 8.50 17.26 1.94
N LEU A 148 7.45 16.84 2.66
CA LEU A 148 6.17 16.46 2.06
C LEU A 148 5.52 17.65 1.34
N VAL A 149 5.51 18.84 1.94
CA VAL A 149 4.98 20.05 1.31
C VAL A 149 5.75 20.38 0.03
N ASN A 150 7.08 20.33 0.06
CA ASN A 150 7.90 20.65 -1.12
C ASN A 150 7.77 19.61 -2.24
N LEU A 151 7.57 18.32 -1.91
CA LEU A 151 7.18 17.30 -2.88
C LEU A 151 5.82 17.62 -3.50
N ILE A 152 4.80 17.86 -2.68
CA ILE A 152 3.42 18.13 -3.13
C ILE A 152 3.34 19.40 -3.99
N GLN A 153 4.08 20.45 -3.64
CA GLN A 153 4.18 21.67 -4.44
C GLN A 153 5.01 21.45 -5.72
N GLY A 154 5.89 20.44 -5.71
CA GLY A 154 6.80 20.10 -6.80
C GLY A 154 8.02 21.02 -6.86
N ASN A 155 8.44 21.56 -5.72
CA ASN A 155 9.74 22.22 -5.55
C ASN A 155 10.85 21.17 -5.45
N LEU A 156 10.55 20.06 -4.76
CA LEU A 156 11.41 18.90 -4.62
C LEU A 156 10.95 17.82 -5.60
N LEU A 157 11.86 17.35 -6.45
CA LEU A 157 11.58 16.42 -7.56
C LEU A 157 10.38 16.84 -8.44
N PRO A 158 10.51 17.92 -9.23
CA PRO A 158 9.39 18.53 -9.96
C PRO A 158 8.67 17.59 -10.94
N SER A 159 9.36 16.57 -11.44
CA SER A 159 8.83 15.55 -12.38
C SER A 159 8.18 14.36 -11.69
N ALA A 160 8.21 14.28 -10.36
CA ALA A 160 7.61 13.18 -9.63
C ALA A 160 6.07 13.25 -9.67
N LEU A 161 5.46 12.08 -9.85
CA LEU A 161 4.02 11.90 -9.71
C LEU A 161 3.67 11.71 -8.23
N ILE A 162 2.51 12.23 -7.82
CA ILE A 162 2.05 12.12 -6.44
C ILE A 162 0.61 11.64 -6.41
N TRP A 163 0.39 10.54 -5.71
CA TRP A 163 -0.93 10.02 -5.41
C TRP A 163 -1.15 10.03 -3.91
N ILE A 164 -2.24 10.66 -3.46
CA ILE A 164 -2.61 10.77 -2.06
C ILE A 164 -3.93 10.04 -1.85
N THR A 165 -3.98 9.14 -0.87
CA THR A 165 -5.23 8.55 -0.40
C THR A 165 -5.61 9.21 0.93
N SER A 166 -6.89 9.52 1.09
CA SER A 166 -7.37 10.19 2.31
C SER A 166 -8.88 10.06 2.48
N ARG A 167 -9.37 10.20 3.72
CA ARG A 167 -10.76 10.58 3.94
C ARG A 167 -11.04 11.99 3.39
N PRO A 168 -12.25 12.28 2.87
CA PRO A 168 -12.58 13.57 2.27
C PRO A 168 -12.21 14.78 3.12
N ALA A 169 -12.42 14.70 4.44
CA ALA A 169 -12.13 15.82 5.36
C ALA A 169 -10.67 16.27 5.38
N ALA A 170 -9.72 15.34 5.24
CA ALA A 170 -8.29 15.67 5.25
C ALA A 170 -7.74 15.96 3.85
N ALA A 171 -8.40 15.50 2.78
CA ALA A 171 -8.02 15.83 1.41
C ALA A 171 -8.05 17.35 1.14
N TYR A 172 -8.95 18.09 1.79
CA TYR A 172 -9.05 19.55 1.70
C TYR A 172 -7.85 20.32 2.30
N GLN A 173 -6.96 19.64 3.02
CA GLN A 173 -5.70 20.25 3.48
C GLN A 173 -4.75 20.54 2.30
N ILE A 174 -4.92 19.85 1.17
CA ILE A 174 -4.11 20.06 -0.02
C ILE A 174 -4.70 21.23 -0.83
N PRO A 175 -3.92 22.28 -1.13
CA PRO A 175 -4.39 23.39 -1.94
C PRO A 175 -4.85 22.91 -3.33
N PRO A 176 -5.97 23.41 -3.87
CA PRO A 176 -6.43 23.04 -5.20
C PRO A 176 -5.38 23.28 -6.31
N SER A 177 -4.51 24.28 -6.13
CA SER A 177 -3.38 24.56 -7.04
C SER A 177 -2.34 23.43 -7.10
N CYS A 178 -2.37 22.50 -6.15
CA CYS A 178 -1.50 21.33 -6.09
C CYS A 178 -2.21 20.04 -6.54
N VAL A 179 -3.42 20.12 -7.09
CA VAL A 179 -4.22 18.94 -7.43
C VAL A 179 -4.69 19.02 -8.88
N ASP A 180 -4.31 18.03 -9.69
CA ASP A 180 -4.75 17.95 -11.09
C ASP A 180 -6.04 17.14 -11.22
N ARG A 181 -6.20 16.09 -10.40
CA ARG A 181 -7.38 15.21 -10.43
C ARG A 181 -7.77 14.77 -9.02
N ILE A 182 -9.07 14.69 -8.78
CA ILE A 182 -9.67 14.10 -7.57
C ILE A 182 -10.59 12.97 -8.00
N THR A 183 -10.46 11.81 -7.37
CA THR A 183 -11.33 10.66 -7.59
C THR A 183 -11.96 10.24 -6.27
N GLU A 184 -13.29 10.17 -6.24
CA GLU A 184 -14.03 9.64 -5.11
C GLU A 184 -14.17 8.13 -5.26
N VAL A 185 -13.51 7.37 -4.39
CA VAL A 185 -13.61 5.91 -4.33
C VAL A 185 -14.80 5.56 -3.45
N ARG A 186 -15.87 5.08 -4.07
CA ARG A 186 -17.07 4.63 -3.37
C ARG A 186 -16.96 3.14 -3.10
N GLY A 187 -17.34 2.70 -1.90
CA GLY A 187 -17.32 1.28 -1.56
C GLY A 187 -18.30 0.44 -2.38
N PHE A 188 -18.22 -0.88 -2.21
CA PHE A 188 -19.06 -1.84 -2.92
C PHE A 188 -20.56 -1.56 -2.81
N THR A 189 -21.27 -1.75 -3.92
CA THR A 189 -22.73 -1.94 -3.94
C THR A 189 -23.11 -3.21 -3.18
N ASP A 190 -24.38 -3.34 -2.77
CA ASP A 190 -24.82 -4.54 -2.03
C ASP A 190 -24.64 -5.82 -2.85
N SER A 191 -24.86 -5.77 -4.16
CA SER A 191 -24.57 -6.90 -5.07
C SER A 191 -23.08 -7.30 -5.11
N GLN A 192 -22.16 -6.32 -5.09
CA GLN A 192 -20.72 -6.58 -5.04
C GLN A 192 -20.31 -7.14 -3.66
N LYS A 193 -20.93 -6.66 -2.57
CA LYS A 193 -20.71 -7.23 -1.23
C LYS A 193 -21.16 -8.69 -1.17
N GLU A 194 -22.34 -9.01 -1.69
CA GLU A 194 -22.87 -10.38 -1.71
C GLU A 194 -21.93 -11.34 -2.47
N GLU A 195 -21.50 -10.96 -3.67
CA GLU A 195 -20.57 -11.78 -4.46
C GLU A 195 -19.21 -11.92 -3.77
N TYR A 196 -18.72 -10.84 -3.15
CA TYR A 196 -17.50 -10.87 -2.34
C TYR A 196 -17.62 -11.86 -1.17
N PHE A 197 -18.66 -11.73 -0.35
CA PHE A 197 -18.87 -12.60 0.80
C PHE A 197 -19.08 -14.04 0.37
N ARG A 198 -19.81 -14.29 -0.72
CA ARG A 198 -19.98 -15.62 -1.30
C ARG A 198 -18.63 -16.26 -1.64
N ARG A 199 -17.75 -15.54 -2.33
CA ARG A 199 -16.42 -16.07 -2.71
C ARG A 199 -15.50 -16.29 -1.52
N VAL A 200 -15.45 -15.37 -0.57
CA VAL A 200 -14.64 -15.55 0.65
C VAL A 200 -15.14 -16.71 1.47
N PHE A 201 -16.45 -16.85 1.62
CA PHE A 201 -17.04 -17.99 2.30
C PHE A 201 -16.71 -19.30 1.59
N CYS A 202 -16.88 -19.38 0.26
CA CYS A 202 -16.49 -20.55 -0.52
C CYS A 202 -15.00 -20.90 -0.35
N TRP A 203 -14.12 -19.91 -0.37
CA TRP A 203 -12.68 -20.11 -0.21
C TRP A 203 -12.30 -20.60 1.20
N ILE A 204 -12.86 -19.98 2.24
CA ILE A 204 -12.68 -20.41 3.63
C ILE A 204 -13.19 -21.85 3.80
N THR A 205 -14.39 -22.15 3.29
CA THR A 205 -14.97 -23.49 3.33
C THR A 205 -14.10 -24.49 2.58
N ALA A 206 -13.58 -24.16 1.40
CA ALA A 206 -12.67 -25.04 0.66
C ALA A 206 -11.39 -25.36 1.45
N ILE A 207 -10.75 -24.36 2.07
CA ILE A 207 -9.55 -24.56 2.89
C ILE A 207 -9.85 -25.42 4.12
N VAL A 208 -10.97 -25.17 4.79
CA VAL A 208 -11.36 -25.94 5.99
C VAL A 208 -11.72 -27.37 5.62
N LEU A 209 -12.48 -27.58 4.55
CA LEU A 209 -12.82 -28.92 4.04
C LEU A 209 -11.56 -29.69 3.61
N GLU A 210 -10.63 -29.04 2.91
CA GLU A 210 -9.35 -29.63 2.52
C GLU A 210 -8.55 -30.10 3.76
N ASP A 211 -8.44 -29.27 4.81
CA ASP A 211 -7.74 -29.64 6.05
C ASP A 211 -8.47 -30.76 6.82
N ILE A 212 -9.81 -30.80 6.79
CA ILE A 212 -10.59 -31.88 7.42
C ILE A 212 -10.43 -33.19 6.64
N MET A 213 -10.50 -33.15 5.31
CA MET A 213 -10.37 -34.35 4.45
C MET A 213 -8.96 -34.95 4.45
N THR A 214 -7.94 -34.10 4.61
CA THR A 214 -6.53 -34.55 4.63
C THR A 214 -6.08 -35.04 6.01
N ARG A 215 -6.82 -34.71 7.06
CA ARG A 215 -6.62 -35.28 8.39
C ARG A 215 -7.50 -36.51 8.52
N ASP A 216 -6.93 -37.65 8.85
CA ASP A 216 -7.67 -38.90 9.10
C ASP A 216 -8.47 -38.87 10.43
N GLN A 217 -8.92 -37.69 10.84
CA GLN A 217 -9.79 -37.48 12.00
C GLN A 217 -11.23 -37.31 11.49
N ARG A 218 -12.15 -38.13 12.02
CA ARG A 218 -13.59 -37.91 11.96
C ARG A 218 -13.98 -36.65 12.76
N GLY A 219 -13.45 -35.49 12.38
CA GLY A 219 -13.89 -34.21 12.90
C GLY A 219 -15.30 -33.90 12.41
N GLU A 220 -16.15 -33.36 13.28
CA GLU A 220 -17.47 -32.89 12.84
C GLU A 220 -17.30 -31.69 11.89
N LEU A 221 -18.09 -31.68 10.82
CA LEU A 221 -18.17 -30.54 9.91
C LEU A 221 -18.57 -29.27 10.69
N PRO A 222 -17.99 -28.10 10.39
CA PRO A 222 -18.42 -26.85 10.98
C PRO A 222 -19.91 -26.60 10.67
N LYS A 223 -20.74 -26.52 11.71
CA LYS A 223 -22.20 -26.33 11.58
C LYS A 223 -22.59 -24.85 11.64
N THR A 224 -21.71 -24.00 12.16
CA THR A 224 -21.93 -22.56 12.26
C THR A 224 -20.81 -21.76 11.59
N LEU A 225 -21.10 -20.48 11.30
CA LEU A 225 -20.10 -19.53 10.83
C LEU A 225 -18.93 -19.43 11.81
N THR A 226 -19.22 -19.37 13.10
CA THR A 226 -18.22 -19.30 14.15
C THR A 226 -17.30 -20.52 14.16
N ASP A 227 -17.86 -21.71 13.98
CA ASP A 227 -17.07 -22.94 13.90
C ASP A 227 -16.18 -22.93 12.66
N LEU A 228 -16.70 -22.47 11.53
CA LEU A 228 -15.96 -22.41 10.27
C LEU A 228 -14.77 -21.45 10.40
N TYR A 229 -14.99 -20.24 10.92
CA TYR A 229 -13.91 -19.28 11.15
C TYR A 229 -12.91 -19.77 12.19
N SER A 230 -13.37 -20.42 13.26
CA SER A 230 -12.48 -21.01 14.28
C SER A 230 -11.57 -22.08 13.68
N HIS A 231 -12.13 -23.00 12.88
CA HIS A 231 -11.34 -23.99 12.14
C HIS A 231 -10.36 -23.34 11.19
N PHE A 232 -10.82 -22.36 10.40
CA PHE A 232 -9.95 -21.63 9.48
C PHE A 232 -8.75 -20.99 10.19
N LEU A 233 -8.96 -20.32 11.32
CA LEU A 233 -7.88 -19.73 12.12
C LEU A 233 -6.89 -20.80 12.59
N MET A 234 -7.39 -21.95 13.04
CA MET A 234 -6.52 -23.08 13.43
C MET A 234 -5.69 -23.61 12.27
N VAL A 235 -6.27 -23.73 11.06
CA VAL A 235 -5.54 -24.11 9.83
C VAL A 235 -4.44 -23.09 9.53
N GLN A 236 -4.76 -21.79 9.56
CA GLN A 236 -3.78 -20.73 9.31
C GLN A 236 -2.63 -20.74 10.34
N ILE A 237 -2.95 -20.92 11.62
CA ILE A 237 -1.94 -21.01 12.69
C ILE A 237 -1.02 -22.22 12.47
N LYS A 238 -1.57 -23.39 12.10
CA LYS A 238 -0.78 -24.59 11.81
C LYS A 238 0.13 -24.38 10.60
N ARG A 239 -0.40 -23.88 9.48
CA ARG A 239 0.37 -23.57 8.26
C ARG A 239 1.48 -22.54 8.56
N LYS A 240 1.20 -21.51 9.37
CA LYS A 240 2.20 -20.52 9.82
C LYS A 240 3.27 -21.14 10.72
N LYS A 241 2.90 -22.01 11.67
CA LYS A 241 3.86 -22.75 12.51
C LYS A 241 4.76 -23.66 11.68
N GLN A 242 4.25 -24.33 10.66
CA GLN A 242 5.07 -25.14 9.76
C GLN A 242 6.02 -24.28 8.92
N LYS A 243 5.55 -23.13 8.42
CA LYS A 243 6.35 -22.21 7.60
C LYS A 243 7.49 -21.51 8.37
N TYR A 244 7.31 -21.25 9.67
CA TYR A 244 8.27 -20.45 10.46
C TYR A 244 8.81 -21.14 11.73
N GLY A 245 8.37 -22.36 12.05
CA GLY A 245 8.75 -23.09 13.26
C GLY A 245 10.06 -23.88 13.16
N GLY A 246 10.73 -23.87 12.01
CA GLY A 246 12.02 -24.53 11.79
C GLY A 246 13.22 -23.65 12.17
N LYS A 247 13.36 -23.29 13.45
CA LYS A 247 14.66 -22.96 14.05
C LYS A 247 14.75 -23.69 15.38
N GLN A 248 15.35 -24.87 15.35
CA GLN A 248 15.83 -25.52 16.57
C GLN A 248 16.86 -24.58 17.23
N ARG A 249 16.61 -24.29 18.50
CA ARG A 249 17.58 -23.69 19.42
C ARG A 249 18.56 -24.80 19.81
N PRO A 250 19.90 -24.65 19.64
CA PRO A 250 20.83 -25.60 20.24
C PRO A 250 21.11 -25.18 21.69
N GLU A 251 20.50 -25.90 22.62
CA GLU A 251 21.03 -26.15 23.98
C GLU A 251 21.16 -27.69 24.01
N GLU A 252 22.30 -28.34 24.27
CA GLU A 252 23.21 -28.17 25.41
C GLU A 252 24.64 -28.72 25.16
N LEU A 253 25.62 -27.97 25.68
CA LEU A 253 26.82 -28.35 26.46
C LEU A 253 27.71 -29.54 26.04
N THR A 254 28.98 -29.23 25.76
CA THR A 254 30.11 -29.98 26.36
C THR A 254 31.24 -29.06 26.79
N LYS A 255 31.42 -28.99 28.11
CA LYS A 255 32.66 -28.82 28.89
C LYS A 255 33.59 -27.68 28.47
N ALA A 256 33.61 -26.66 29.33
CA ALA A 256 34.68 -25.70 29.46
C ALA A 256 36.05 -26.41 29.47
N ASP A 257 36.76 -26.25 28.36
CA ASP A 257 38.21 -26.23 28.40
C ASP A 257 38.65 -25.08 29.29
N LYS A 258 39.52 -25.45 30.22
CA LYS A 258 40.20 -24.60 31.18
C LYS A 258 40.97 -23.53 30.42
N ASN A 259 40.58 -22.27 30.56
CA ASN A 259 41.51 -21.15 30.44
C ASN A 259 41.81 -20.60 31.84
N SER A 260 42.96 -20.99 32.36
CA SER A 260 43.81 -20.05 33.10
C SER A 260 45.27 -20.33 32.71
N PHE A 261 45.71 -19.71 31.62
CA PHE A 261 46.89 -18.85 31.53
C PHE A 261 46.75 -17.96 30.30
#